data_AF-A0A418VAG0-F1
#
_entry.id   AF-A0A418VAG0-F1
#
_cell.length_a   1.000
_cell.length_b   1.000
_cell.length_c   1.000
_cell.angle_alpha   90.00
_cell.angle_beta   90.00
_cell.angle_gamma   90.00
#
_symmetry.space_group_name_H-M   'P 1'
#
loop_
_entity.id
_entity.type
_entity.pdbx_description
1 polymer ?
#
loop_
_entity_poly.entity_id
_entity_poly.type
_entity_poly.pdbx_seq_one_letter_code
_entity_poly.pdbx_strand_id
1 'polypeptide(L)' 'MQEQYAKLLAVVQEIPFDAECREKAAFYYARKSPYDLSLGDAACLGTAEALKADVLTAEQGWAKIPDLPFQIRLIR' A
#
# COMPACT_ATOMS: atom_id res chain seq x y z
N MET A 1 21.64 10.72 10.06
CA MET A 1 20.47 10.23 9.29
C MET A 1 20.51 8.71 9.07
N GLN A 2 21.64 8.11 8.66
CA GLN A 2 21.73 6.65 8.40
C GLN A 2 21.47 5.74 9.61
N GLU A 3 21.93 6.12 10.82
CA GLU A 3 21.79 5.28 12.03
C GLU A 3 20.34 5.07 12.49
N GLN A 4 19.47 6.07 12.28
CA GLN A 4 18.07 5.99 12.71
C GLN A 4 17.25 5.02 11.86
N TYR A 5 17.57 4.92 10.57
CA TYR A 5 16.93 3.96 9.66
C TYR A 5 17.44 2.54 9.88
N ALA A 6 18.67 2.34 10.35
CA ALA A 6 19.23 1.00 10.57
C ALA A 6 18.39 0.16 11.54
N LYS A 7 17.82 0.76 12.59
CA LYS A 7 16.91 0.07 13.52
C LYS A 7 15.57 -0.32 12.88
N LEU A 8 15.05 0.52 11.98
CA LEU A 8 13.82 0.23 11.24
C LEU A 8 14.05 -0.91 10.23
N LEU A 9 15.19 -0.87 9.52
CA LEU A 9 15.58 -1.91 8.56
C LEU A 9 15.76 -3.29 9.22
N ALA A 10 15.95 -3.37 10.54
CA ALA A 10 15.98 -4.64 11.26
C ALA A 10 14.59 -5.28 11.44
N VAL A 11 13.49 -4.52 11.26
CA VAL A 11 12.11 -4.98 11.46
C VAL A 11 11.21 -4.80 10.23
N VAL A 12 11.77 -4.35 9.10
CA VAL A 12 11.09 -4.30 7.81
C VAL A 12 11.82 -5.15 6.79
N GLN A 13 11.08 -5.66 5.83
CA GLN A 13 11.63 -6.35 4.67
C GLN A 13 11.33 -5.52 3.42
N GLU A 14 12.35 -5.29 2.59
CA GLU A 14 12.14 -4.72 1.26
C GLU A 14 11.65 -5.81 0.31
N ILE A 15 10.55 -5.53 -0.39
CA ILE A 15 9.97 -6.43 -1.38
C ILE A 15 10.07 -5.75 -2.75
N PRO A 16 10.64 -6.42 -3.78
CA PRO A 16 10.66 -5.88 -5.14
C PRO A 16 9.24 -5.64 -5.67
N PHE A 17 9.03 -4.50 -6.31
CA PHE A 17 7.79 -4.23 -7.04
C PHE A 17 7.83 -4.94 -8.41
N ASP A 18 7.07 -6.02 -8.56
CA ASP A 18 7.13 -6.91 -9.71
C ASP A 18 5.90 -6.81 -10.65
N ALA A 19 5.77 -7.79 -11.54
CA ALA A 19 4.68 -7.82 -12.51
C ALA A 19 3.30 -8.01 -11.86
N GLU A 20 3.21 -8.81 -10.80
CA GLU A 20 1.95 -9.06 -10.09
C GLU A 20 1.51 -7.80 -9.34
N CYS A 21 2.44 -7.15 -8.63
CA CYS A 21 2.18 -5.86 -7.98
C CYS A 21 1.68 -4.81 -8.98
N ARG A 22 2.31 -4.74 -10.16
CA ARG A 22 1.93 -3.80 -11.23
C ARG A 22 0.53 -4.07 -11.75
N GLU A 23 0.17 -5.33 -12.00
CA GLU A 23 -1.15 -5.70 -12.51
C GLU A 23 -2.25 -5.30 -11.51
N LYS A 24 -2.04 -5.59 -10.23
CA LYS A 24 -2.97 -5.19 -9.16
C LYS A 24 -3.03 -3.67 -9.00
N ALA A 25 -1.89 -2.98 -9.01
CA ALA A 25 -1.85 -1.52 -8.89
C ALA A 25 -2.63 -0.81 -10.01
N ALA A 26 -2.60 -1.35 -11.24
CA ALA A 26 -3.35 -0.79 -12.37
C ALA A 26 -4.87 -0.76 -12.11
N PHE A 27 -5.42 -1.76 -11.42
CA PHE A 27 -6.84 -1.80 -11.04
C PHE A 27 -7.24 -0.62 -10.14
N TYR A 28 -6.42 -0.32 -9.12
CA TYR A 28 -6.62 0.80 -8.19
C TYR A 28 -6.43 2.14 -8.89
N TYR A 29 -5.38 2.26 -9.70
CA TYR A 29 -5.09 3.50 -10.42
C TYR A 29 -6.21 3.87 -11.39
N ALA A 30 -6.80 2.88 -12.08
CA ALA A 30 -7.95 3.11 -12.96
C ALA A 30 -9.19 3.64 -12.24
N ARG A 31 -9.30 3.45 -10.92
CA ARG A 31 -10.43 3.85 -10.07
C ARG A 31 -10.04 4.89 -9.01
N LYS A 32 -8.96 5.63 -9.24
CA LYS A 32 -8.36 6.51 -8.24
C LYS A 32 -9.21 7.71 -7.85
N SER A 33 -10.01 8.26 -8.78
CA SER A 33 -10.64 9.57 -8.62
C SER A 33 -11.61 9.69 -7.43
N PRO A 34 -12.50 8.71 -7.14
CA PRO A 34 -13.40 8.79 -5.99
C PRO A 34 -12.71 8.79 -4.62
N TYR A 35 -11.46 8.33 -4.57
CA TYR A 35 -10.69 8.17 -3.33
C TYR A 35 -9.41 9.01 -3.32
N ASP A 36 -9.26 9.90 -4.30
CA ASP A 36 -8.10 10.77 -4.52
C ASP A 36 -6.74 10.04 -4.49
N LEU A 37 -6.69 8.82 -5.04
CA LEU A 37 -5.46 8.02 -4.97
C LEU A 37 -4.37 8.60 -5.88
N SER A 38 -3.18 8.74 -5.31
CA SER A 38 -1.95 8.96 -6.06
C SER A 38 -1.50 7.69 -6.79
N LEU A 39 -0.49 7.80 -7.67
CA LEU A 39 0.16 6.62 -8.24
C LEU A 39 0.84 5.76 -7.16
N GLY A 40 1.45 6.41 -6.16
CA GLY A 40 2.08 5.71 -5.03
C GLY A 40 1.06 4.95 -4.19
N ASP A 41 -0.11 5.54 -3.96
CA ASP A 41 -1.19 4.91 -3.20
C ASP A 41 -1.68 3.64 -3.90
N ALA A 42 -1.92 3.76 -5.21
CA ALA A 42 -2.32 2.62 -6.04
C ALA A 42 -1.25 1.51 -6.05
N ALA A 43 0.04 1.88 -6.07
CA ALA A 43 1.14 0.92 -5.97
C ALA A 43 1.14 0.20 -4.61
N CYS A 44 0.97 0.93 -3.50
CA CYS A 44 0.89 0.33 -2.16
C CYS A 44 -0.29 -0.65 -2.03
N LEU A 45 -1.49 -0.24 -2.47
CA LEU A 45 -2.69 -1.09 -2.43
C LEU A 45 -2.55 -2.32 -3.33
N GLY A 46 -1.99 -2.14 -4.53
CA GLY A 46 -1.71 -3.23 -5.46
C GLY A 46 -0.72 -4.25 -4.91
N THR A 47 0.36 -3.78 -4.29
CA THR A 47 1.34 -4.65 -3.61
C THR A 47 0.71 -5.40 -2.43
N ALA A 48 -0.12 -4.74 -1.62
CA ALA A 48 -0.82 -5.39 -0.52
C ALA A 48 -1.74 -6.52 -0.99
N GLU A 49 -2.46 -6.31 -2.09
CA GLU A 49 -3.29 -7.37 -2.69
C GLU A 49 -2.44 -8.54 -3.20
N ALA A 50 -1.37 -8.27 -3.95
CA ALA A 50 -0.46 -9.30 -4.47
C ALA A 50 0.15 -10.14 -3.34
N LEU A 51 0.56 -9.48 -2.25
CA LEU A 51 1.15 -10.14 -1.08
C LEU A 51 0.11 -10.75 -0.12
N LYS A 52 -1.18 -10.52 -0.35
CA LYS A 52 -2.29 -10.89 0.55
C LYS A 52 -2.05 -10.39 1.99
N ALA A 53 -1.59 -9.14 2.10
CA ALA A 53 -1.19 -8.52 3.35
C ALA A 53 -2.10 -7.34 3.70
N ASP A 54 -2.30 -7.10 4.99
CA ASP A 54 -2.94 -5.88 5.49
C ASP A 54 -2.04 -4.66 5.25
N VAL A 55 -2.67 -3.49 5.09
CA VAL A 55 -1.97 -2.21 4.93
C VAL A 55 -1.99 -1.43 6.23
N LEU A 56 -0.81 -0.97 6.66
CA LEU A 56 -0.67 -0.01 7.76
C LEU A 56 -0.42 1.38 7.17
N THR A 57 -1.30 2.34 7.43
CA THR A 57 -1.21 3.67 6.79
C THR A 57 -1.70 4.79 7.69
N ALA A 58 -1.23 5.99 7.39
CA ALA A 58 -1.67 7.23 8.01
C ALA A 58 -2.77 7.92 7.16
N GLU A 59 -3.15 7.34 6.01
CA GLU A 59 -4.13 7.88 5.09
C GLU A 59 -5.55 7.40 5.36
N GLN A 60 -6.36 8.31 5.89
CA GLN A 60 -7.74 8.07 6.30
C GLN A 60 -8.67 7.73 5.13
N GLY A 61 -8.37 8.24 3.93
CA GLY A 61 -9.17 7.99 2.73
C GLY A 61 -9.22 6.51 2.34
N TRP A 62 -8.13 5.77 2.56
CA TRP A 62 -8.02 4.38 2.12
C TRP A 62 -8.96 3.45 2.89
N ALA A 63 -9.25 3.74 4.16
CA ALA A 63 -10.18 2.98 4.98
C ALA A 63 -11.64 3.06 4.50
N LYS A 64 -11.95 3.97 3.57
CA LYS A 64 -13.28 4.15 2.99
C LYS A 64 -13.45 3.45 1.64
N ILE A 65 -12.38 2.84 1.10
CA ILE A 65 -12.45 2.09 -0.15
C ILE A 65 -13.25 0.80 0.13
N PRO A 66 -14.36 0.57 -0.58
CA PRO A 66 -15.19 -0.61 -0.36
C PRO A 66 -14.50 -1.87 -0.91
N ASP A 67 -14.89 -3.02 -0.34
CA ASP A 67 -14.60 -4.36 -0.88
C ASP A 67 -13.11 -4.68 -1.10
N LEU A 68 -12.23 -4.10 -0.29
CA LEU A 68 -10.81 -4.46 -0.31
C LEU A 68 -10.60 -5.91 0.16
N PRO A 69 -9.73 -6.70 -0.51
CA PRO A 69 -9.42 -8.07 -0.12
C PRO A 69 -8.47 -8.17 1.09
N PHE A 70 -8.13 -7.05 1.71
CA PHE A 70 -7.23 -6.92 2.87
C PHE A 70 -7.73 -5.80 3.81
N GLN A 71 -7.19 -5.73 5.02
CA GLN A 71 -7.58 -4.68 5.98
C GLN A 71 -6.70 -3.44 5.87
N ILE A 72 -7.30 -2.26 6.05
CA ILE A 72 -6.59 -1.00 6.30
C ILE A 72 -6.50 -0.78 7.81
N ARG A 73 -5.28 -0.67 8.34
CA ARG A 73 -4.98 -0.33 9.73
C ARG A 73 -4.45 1.10 9.79
N LEU A 74 -5.17 1.96 10.49
CA LEU A 74 -4.78 3.37 10.64
C LEU A 74 -3.85 3.55 11.83
N ILE A 75 -2.73 4.27 11.63
CA ILE A 75 -1.76 4.59 12.71
C ILE A 75 -1.96 5.96 13.34
N ARG A 76 -2.92 6.74 12.85
CA ARG A 76 -3.32 8.04 13.37
C ARG A 76 -4.75 8.34 12.99
#